data_AF-A0A3M8DQP9-F1
#
_entry.id   AF-A0A3M8DQP9-F1
#
_cell.length_a   1.000
_cell.length_b   1.000
_cell.length_c   1.000
_cell.angle_alpha   90.00
_cell.angle_beta   90.00
_cell.angle_gamma   90.00
#
_symmetry.space_group_name_H-M   'P 1'
#
loop_
_entity.id
_entity.type
_entity.pdbx_description
1 polymer ?
#
loop_
_entity_poly.entity_id
_entity_poly.type
_entity_poly.pdbx_seq_one_letter_code
_entity_poly.pdbx_strand_id
1 'polypeptide(L)'
;MEEAYLYTVMQLLPHGINKEHVLQELRSQISESVKRKQAKGLSERDAMLETFKQLGSPREIANQYAGNHNVTRLQLAVRLFAMNVLLFLVGSAIVILQAYLSSPAKQQFWLLAQEHKYQILGVYSLLWLVCGYVIGKLYGFSLRRWLGRIIHVPLSLNYVFMLLILFRFIPTDWFGGVLNTDFVIISVVVTALLSVFSLVGFHVGARSKSVRKD
;
A
#
# COMPACT_ATOMS: atom_id res chain seq x y z
N MET A 1 19.47 -29.00 -6.01
CA MET A 1 19.54 -28.29 -4.71
C MET A 1 18.28 -27.46 -4.46
N GLU A 2 17.83 -26.67 -5.44
CA GLU A 2 16.56 -25.92 -5.36
C GLU A 2 15.34 -26.79 -4.99
N GLU A 3 15.13 -27.90 -5.71
CA GLU A 3 13.95 -28.75 -5.47
C GLU A 3 13.93 -29.36 -4.06
N ALA A 4 15.09 -29.78 -3.56
CA ALA A 4 15.21 -30.32 -2.20
C ALA A 4 14.87 -29.26 -1.14
N TYR A 5 15.35 -28.02 -1.33
CA TYR A 5 15.05 -26.90 -0.44
C TYR A 5 13.54 -26.60 -0.40
N LEU A 6 12.92 -26.50 -1.58
CA LEU A 6 11.49 -26.23 -1.73
C LEU A 6 10.62 -27.34 -1.15
N TYR A 7 11.03 -28.59 -1.33
CA TYR A 7 10.35 -29.74 -0.74
C TYR A 7 10.37 -29.68 0.80
N THR A 8 11.52 -29.33 1.41
CA THR A 8 11.60 -29.15 2.86
C THR A 8 10.74 -27.99 3.35
N VAL A 9 10.69 -26.87 2.63
CA VAL A 9 9.78 -25.76 2.96
C VAL A 9 8.32 -26.22 2.88
N MET A 10 7.93 -26.96 1.84
CA MET A 10 6.56 -27.47 1.66
C MET A 10 6.09 -28.32 2.85
N GLN A 11 6.97 -29.16 3.39
CA GLN A 11 6.65 -30.03 4.53
C GLN A 11 6.49 -29.24 5.83
N LEU A 12 7.24 -28.15 5.99
CA LEU A 12 7.23 -27.33 7.21
C LEU A 12 6.14 -26.25 7.21
N LEU A 13 5.53 -25.96 6.05
CA LEU A 13 4.48 -24.94 5.93
C LEU A 13 3.23 -25.29 6.76
N PRO A 14 2.64 -24.31 7.49
CA PRO A 14 1.39 -24.49 8.23
C PRO A 14 0.22 -25.00 7.39
N HIS A 15 -0.71 -25.70 8.05
CA HIS A 15 -1.99 -26.07 7.47
C HIS A 15 -2.85 -24.82 7.23
N GLY A 16 -3.48 -24.72 6.05
CA GLY A 16 -4.33 -23.56 5.66
C GLY A 16 -3.66 -22.54 4.73
N ILE A 17 -2.36 -22.69 4.44
CA ILE A 17 -1.65 -21.88 3.45
C ILE A 17 -1.71 -22.57 2.07
N ASN A 18 -1.91 -21.78 1.02
CA ASN A 18 -1.79 -22.26 -0.36
C ASN A 18 -0.31 -22.57 -0.67
N LYS A 19 0.08 -23.83 -0.49
CA LYS A 19 1.46 -24.31 -0.64
C LYS A 19 1.99 -24.09 -2.06
N GLU A 20 1.19 -24.39 -3.08
CA GLU A 20 1.51 -24.14 -4.49
C GLU A 20 1.95 -22.69 -4.74
N HIS A 21 1.18 -21.73 -4.21
CA HIS A 21 1.48 -20.31 -4.39
C HIS A 21 2.78 -19.90 -3.68
N VAL A 22 3.04 -20.43 -2.48
CA VAL A 22 4.28 -20.15 -1.73
C VAL A 22 5.49 -20.73 -2.44
N LEU A 23 5.38 -21.96 -2.95
CA LEU A 23 6.47 -22.61 -3.69
C LEU A 23 6.76 -21.90 -5.01
N GLN A 24 5.74 -21.46 -5.73
CA GLN A 24 5.90 -20.69 -6.96
C GLN A 24 6.61 -19.35 -6.71
N GLU A 25 6.25 -18.66 -5.63
CA GLU A 25 6.90 -17.40 -5.23
C GLU A 25 8.38 -17.63 -4.88
N LEU A 26 8.68 -18.66 -4.09
CA LEU A 26 10.05 -19.01 -3.72
C LEU A 26 10.89 -19.40 -4.94
N ARG A 27 10.33 -20.18 -5.88
CA ARG A 27 11.00 -20.48 -7.16
C ARG A 27 11.34 -19.22 -7.94
N SER A 28 10.39 -18.28 -8.03
CA SER A 28 10.63 -17.00 -8.72
C SER A 28 11.74 -16.19 -8.05
N GLN A 29 11.73 -16.09 -6.70
CA GLN A 29 12.75 -15.34 -5.96
C GLN A 29 14.13 -15.98 -6.06
N ILE A 30 14.22 -17.32 -5.98
CA ILE A 30 15.47 -18.05 -6.15
C ILE A 30 16.02 -17.81 -7.56
N SER A 31 15.18 -17.99 -8.59
CA SER A 31 15.54 -17.76 -9.99
C SER A 31 16.09 -16.36 -10.24
N GLU A 32 15.38 -15.33 -9.74
CA GLU A 32 15.76 -13.93 -9.94
C GLU A 32 17.05 -13.58 -9.19
N SER A 33 17.22 -14.10 -7.97
CA SER A 33 18.42 -13.88 -7.16
C SER A 33 19.65 -14.56 -7.76
N VAL A 34 19.52 -15.80 -8.25
CA VAL A 34 20.58 -16.55 -8.93
C VAL A 34 21.00 -15.82 -10.20
N LYS A 35 20.06 -15.42 -11.06
CA LYS A 35 20.35 -14.66 -12.29
C LYS A 35 21.11 -13.36 -12.00
N ARG A 36 20.69 -12.62 -10.97
CA ARG A 36 21.38 -11.39 -10.53
C ARG A 36 22.80 -11.63 -10.07
N LYS A 37 23.08 -12.74 -9.40
CA LYS A 37 24.41 -13.10 -8.91
C LYS A 37 25.30 -13.64 -10.03
N GLN A 38 24.73 -14.41 -10.96
CA GLN A 38 25.42 -14.82 -12.18
C GLN A 38 25.82 -13.60 -13.03
N ALA A 39 24.96 -12.60 -13.15
CA ALA A 39 25.28 -11.34 -13.82
C ALA A 39 26.42 -10.55 -13.14
N LYS A 40 26.72 -10.84 -11.86
CA LYS A 40 27.87 -10.30 -11.13
C LYS A 40 29.13 -11.18 -11.23
N GLY A 41 29.11 -12.20 -12.08
CA GLY A 41 30.25 -13.08 -12.33
C GLY A 41 30.34 -14.28 -11.39
N LEU A 42 29.34 -14.56 -10.54
CA LEU A 42 29.33 -15.80 -9.75
C LEU A 42 28.97 -16.99 -10.63
N SER A 43 29.60 -18.14 -10.35
CA SER A 43 29.18 -19.41 -10.94
C SER A 43 27.74 -19.72 -10.54
N GLU A 44 27.02 -20.51 -11.33
CA GLU A 44 25.64 -20.92 -10.99
C GLU A 44 25.56 -21.58 -9.61
N ARG A 45 26.56 -22.41 -9.28
CA ARG A 45 26.62 -23.12 -8.01
C ARG A 45 26.82 -22.17 -6.83
N ASP A 46 27.72 -21.20 -6.96
CA ASP A 46 28.00 -20.23 -5.90
C ASP A 46 26.86 -19.21 -5.76
N ALA A 47 26.27 -18.79 -6.88
CA ALA A 47 25.07 -17.96 -6.89
C ALA A 47 23.90 -18.63 -6.18
N MET A 48 23.74 -19.95 -6.34
CA MET A 48 22.69 -20.74 -5.70
C MET A 48 22.95 -20.93 -4.20
N LEU A 49 24.18 -21.25 -3.81
CA LEU A 49 24.60 -21.34 -2.40
C LEU A 49 24.39 -20.02 -1.65
N GLU A 50 24.86 -18.91 -2.24
CA GLU A 50 24.70 -17.58 -1.67
C GLU A 50 23.23 -17.16 -1.63
N THR A 51 22.39 -17.68 -2.54
CA THR A 51 20.95 -17.43 -2.53
C THR A 51 20.25 -18.18 -1.41
N PHE A 52 20.59 -19.44 -1.16
CA PHE A 52 20.05 -20.16 -0.01
C PHE A 52 20.54 -19.60 1.32
N LYS A 53 21.80 -19.14 1.38
CA LYS A 53 22.34 -18.46 2.57
C LYS A 53 21.55 -17.18 2.90
N GLN A 54 21.20 -16.39 1.88
CA GLN A 54 20.37 -15.18 2.04
C GLN A 54 18.89 -15.47 2.36
N LEU A 55 18.33 -16.54 1.80
CA LEU A 55 16.94 -16.94 2.07
C LEU A 55 16.76 -17.49 3.48
N GLY A 56 17.83 -18.04 4.07
CA GLY A 56 17.82 -18.67 5.39
C GLY A 56 17.41 -20.14 5.32
N SER A 57 17.26 -20.77 6.48
CA SER A 57 16.89 -22.18 6.56
C SER A 57 15.41 -22.42 6.14
N PRO A 58 15.08 -23.59 5.58
CA PRO A 58 13.69 -23.94 5.27
C PRO A 58 12.73 -23.78 6.46
N ARG A 59 13.23 -24.03 7.67
CA ARG A 59 12.48 -23.89 8.93
C ARG A 59 12.22 -22.44 9.29
N GLU A 60 13.16 -21.53 9.05
CA GLU A 60 12.95 -20.09 9.23
C GLU A 60 11.97 -19.51 8.21
N ILE A 61 11.98 -20.02 6.98
CA ILE A 61 10.97 -19.64 5.99
C ILE A 61 9.59 -20.12 6.45
N ALA A 62 9.46 -21.40 6.79
CA ALA A 62 8.20 -21.94 7.28
C ALA A 62 7.70 -21.24 8.55
N ASN A 63 8.60 -20.89 9.47
CA ASN A 63 8.27 -20.14 10.69
C ASN A 63 7.87 -18.69 10.40
N GLN A 64 8.36 -18.04 9.32
CA GLN A 64 7.83 -16.74 8.88
C GLN A 64 6.38 -16.84 8.42
N TYR A 65 5.98 -18.00 7.91
CA TYR A 65 4.59 -18.30 7.58
C TYR A 65 3.77 -18.79 8.78
N ALA A 66 4.43 -19.34 9.83
CA ALA A 66 3.79 -19.79 11.07
C ALA A 66 3.63 -18.67 12.13
N GLY A 67 4.51 -17.66 12.12
CA GLY A 67 4.59 -16.62 13.13
C GLY A 67 3.67 -15.42 12.86
N ASN A 68 2.52 -15.39 13.54
CA ASN A 68 1.76 -14.21 13.97
C ASN A 68 1.41 -13.07 12.98
N HIS A 69 1.54 -13.24 11.66
CA HIS A 69 0.89 -12.37 10.69
C HIS A 69 -0.44 -12.97 10.20
N ASN A 70 -1.34 -13.28 11.15
CA ASN A 70 -2.74 -13.65 10.90
C ASN A 70 -3.59 -12.49 10.34
N VAL A 71 -2.95 -11.43 9.85
CA VAL A 71 -3.65 -10.42 9.09
C VAL A 71 -3.80 -10.93 7.67
N THR A 72 -4.97 -11.47 7.38
CA THR A 72 -5.34 -11.79 6.00
C THR A 72 -5.35 -10.52 5.14
N ARG A 73 -5.06 -10.67 3.84
CA ARG A 73 -5.10 -9.58 2.84
C ARG A 73 -6.37 -8.72 2.97
N LEU A 74 -7.49 -9.38 3.28
CA LEU A 74 -8.79 -8.77 3.53
C LEU A 74 -8.76 -7.85 4.76
N GLN A 75 -8.21 -8.28 5.88
CA GLN A 75 -8.09 -7.44 7.08
C GLN A 75 -7.22 -6.19 6.84
N LEU A 76 -6.18 -6.29 6.01
CA LEU A 76 -5.37 -5.11 5.66
C LEU A 76 -6.18 -4.13 4.79
N ALA A 77 -6.87 -4.63 3.77
CA ALA A 77 -7.75 -3.82 2.92
C ALA A 77 -8.87 -3.16 3.74
N VAL A 78 -9.50 -3.90 4.66
CA VAL A 78 -10.54 -3.39 5.56
C VAL A 78 -9.99 -2.31 6.48
N ARG A 79 -8.78 -2.45 7.03
CA ARG A 79 -8.18 -1.42 7.87
C ARG A 79 -7.86 -0.13 7.10
N LEU A 80 -7.32 -0.26 5.89
CA LEU A 80 -7.09 0.91 5.03
C LEU A 80 -8.42 1.56 4.62
N PHE A 81 -9.44 0.75 4.34
CA PHE A 81 -10.78 1.24 4.01
C PHE A 81 -11.39 1.98 5.20
N ALA A 82 -11.34 1.40 6.40
CA ALA A 82 -11.80 2.05 7.63
C ALA A 82 -11.07 3.37 7.91
N MET A 83 -9.75 3.43 7.69
CA MET A 83 -8.97 4.66 7.80
C MET A 83 -9.46 5.71 6.79
N ASN A 84 -9.69 5.32 5.52
CA ASN A 84 -10.15 6.27 4.51
C ASN A 84 -11.59 6.75 4.78
N VAL A 85 -12.46 5.85 5.24
CA VAL A 85 -13.81 6.21 5.72
C VAL A 85 -13.73 7.19 6.88
N LEU A 86 -12.85 6.98 7.85
CA LEU A 86 -12.69 7.90 8.98
C LEU A 86 -12.26 9.29 8.51
N LEU A 87 -11.29 9.37 7.59
CA LEU A 87 -10.87 10.64 6.97
C LEU A 87 -12.03 11.32 6.24
N PHE A 88 -12.83 10.55 5.51
CA PHE A 88 -14.01 11.04 4.81
C PHE A 88 -15.08 11.58 5.78
N LEU A 89 -15.31 10.88 6.90
CA LEU A 89 -16.22 11.32 7.94
C LEU A 89 -15.74 12.61 8.61
N VAL A 90 -14.43 12.73 8.89
CA VAL A 90 -13.85 13.96 9.42
C VAL A 90 -14.06 15.13 8.45
N GLY A 91 -13.77 14.94 7.16
CA GLY A 91 -14.03 15.96 6.14
C GLY A 91 -15.52 16.33 6.05
N SER A 92 -16.40 15.34 6.10
CA SER A 92 -17.86 15.55 6.09
C SER A 92 -18.34 16.31 7.32
N ALA A 93 -17.82 15.96 8.51
CA ALA A 93 -18.14 16.64 9.75
C ALA A 93 -17.71 18.12 9.70
N ILE A 94 -16.54 18.43 9.14
CA ILE A 94 -16.07 19.81 8.95
C ILE A 94 -17.05 20.60 8.07
N VAL A 95 -17.51 20.01 6.96
CA VAL A 95 -18.48 20.62 6.04
C VAL A 95 -19.86 20.83 6.69
N ILE A 96 -20.23 19.99 7.65
CA ILE A 96 -21.47 20.16 8.43
C ILE A 96 -21.28 21.25 9.50
N LEU A 97 -20.18 21.21 10.26
CA LEU A 97 -19.90 22.15 11.35
C LEU A 97 -19.81 23.60 10.85
N GLN A 98 -19.28 23.83 9.65
CA GLN A 98 -19.22 25.18 9.07
C GLN A 98 -20.60 25.81 8.86
N ALA A 99 -21.68 25.01 8.76
CA ALA A 99 -23.04 25.54 8.66
C ALA A 99 -23.43 26.38 9.89
N TYR A 100 -22.86 26.06 11.06
CA TYR A 100 -23.10 26.75 12.33
C TYR A 100 -22.16 27.93 12.59
N LEU A 101 -21.16 28.17 11.72
CA LEU A 101 -20.27 29.32 11.82
C LEU A 101 -20.98 30.61 11.37
N SER A 102 -20.65 31.73 12.02
CA SER A 102 -21.09 33.05 11.61
C SER A 102 -20.56 33.40 10.21
N SER A 103 -21.25 34.30 9.49
CA SER A 103 -20.88 34.72 8.13
C SER A 103 -19.39 35.09 7.96
N PRO A 104 -18.78 35.95 8.82
CA PRO A 104 -17.36 36.29 8.69
C PRO A 104 -16.42 35.10 8.99
N ALA A 105 -16.74 34.28 10.00
CA ALA A 105 -15.94 33.11 10.34
C ALA A 105 -15.97 32.04 9.23
N LYS A 106 -17.14 31.88 8.59
CA LYS A 106 -17.34 30.98 7.44
C LYS A 106 -16.49 31.40 6.24
N GLN A 107 -16.48 32.70 5.91
CA GLN A 107 -15.64 33.22 4.82
C GLN A 107 -14.16 33.00 5.09
N GLN A 108 -13.70 33.30 6.30
CA GLN A 108 -12.29 33.11 6.68
C GLN A 108 -11.89 31.63 6.66
N PHE A 109 -12.76 30.73 7.14
CA PHE A 109 -12.55 29.29 7.08
C PHE A 109 -12.36 28.80 5.64
N TRP A 110 -13.25 29.21 4.72
CA TRP A 110 -13.15 28.80 3.32
C TRP A 110 -11.94 29.39 2.60
N LEU A 111 -11.55 30.63 2.90
CA LEU A 111 -10.32 31.24 2.36
C LEU A 111 -9.08 30.42 2.76
N LEU A 112 -8.96 30.07 4.04
CA LEU A 112 -7.86 29.22 4.53
C LEU A 112 -7.89 27.84 3.85
N ALA A 113 -9.07 27.23 3.75
CA ALA A 113 -9.21 25.93 3.10
C ALA A 113 -8.84 25.99 1.60
N GLN A 114 -9.17 27.08 0.90
CA GLN A 114 -8.80 27.30 -0.50
C GLN A 114 -7.29 27.49 -0.66
N GLU A 115 -6.66 28.25 0.23
CA GLU A 115 -5.22 28.49 0.23
C GLU A 115 -4.42 27.20 0.45
N HIS A 116 -4.89 26.35 1.38
CA HIS A 116 -4.18 25.14 1.79
C HIS A 116 -4.62 23.85 1.07
N LYS A 117 -5.56 23.90 0.11
CA LYS A 117 -6.11 22.70 -0.54
C LYS A 117 -5.06 21.76 -1.16
N TYR A 118 -4.01 22.32 -1.77
CA TYR A 118 -2.92 21.54 -2.35
C TYR A 118 -1.99 20.93 -1.29
N GLN A 119 -1.83 21.62 -0.15
CA GLN A 119 -1.05 21.09 0.97
C GLN A 119 -1.78 19.90 1.61
N ILE A 120 -3.11 20.00 1.78
CA ILE A 120 -3.95 18.89 2.25
C ILE A 120 -3.81 17.68 1.33
N LEU A 121 -3.88 17.89 0.00
CA LEU A 121 -3.68 16.83 -0.99
C LEU A 121 -2.27 16.22 -0.93
N GLY A 122 -1.24 17.04 -0.70
CA GLY A 122 0.14 16.60 -0.50
C GLY A 122 0.31 15.73 0.75
N VAL A 123 -0.24 16.17 1.89
CA VAL A 123 -0.24 15.38 3.15
C VAL A 123 -0.97 14.06 2.97
N TYR A 124 -2.13 14.08 2.28
CA TYR A 124 -2.85 12.86 1.95
C TYR A 124 -2.02 11.91 1.09
N SER A 125 -1.27 12.44 0.13
CA SER A 125 -0.36 11.67 -0.72
C SER A 125 0.79 11.04 0.06
N LEU A 126 1.37 11.82 0.98
CA LEU A 126 2.42 11.34 1.87
C LEU A 126 1.92 10.23 2.79
N LEU A 127 0.70 10.36 3.32
CA LEU A 127 0.06 9.33 4.14
C LEU A 127 0.01 7.99 3.38
N TRP A 128 -0.43 7.99 2.13
CA TRP A 128 -0.47 6.78 1.30
C TRP A 128 0.90 6.19 1.00
N LEU A 129 1.91 7.04 0.79
CA LEU A 129 3.30 6.60 0.65
C LEU A 129 3.79 5.90 1.93
N VAL A 130 3.54 6.50 3.10
CA VAL A 130 3.89 5.93 4.42
C VAL A 130 3.12 4.64 4.68
N CYS A 131 1.83 4.57 4.37
CA CYS A 131 1.05 3.33 4.46
C CYS A 131 1.67 2.22 3.61
N GLY A 132 2.03 2.53 2.35
CA GLY A 132 2.76 1.61 1.48
C GLY A 132 4.05 1.11 2.13
N TYR A 133 4.86 2.04 2.67
CA TYR A 133 6.11 1.73 3.37
C TYR A 133 5.91 0.81 4.59
N VAL A 134 4.95 1.12 5.46
CA VAL A 134 4.65 0.30 6.64
C VAL A 134 4.19 -1.10 6.22
N ILE A 135 3.36 -1.21 5.19
CA ILE A 135 2.92 -2.51 4.64
C ILE A 135 4.11 -3.29 4.09
N GLY A 136 4.97 -2.65 3.30
CA GLY A 136 6.18 -3.29 2.77
C GLY A 136 7.10 -3.78 3.88
N LYS A 137 7.30 -2.95 4.92
CA LYS A 137 8.14 -3.28 6.08
C LYS A 137 7.56 -4.41 6.92
N LEU A 138 6.24 -4.47 7.09
CA LEU A 138 5.59 -5.50 7.90
C LEU A 138 5.48 -6.84 7.15
N TYR A 139 5.12 -6.83 5.88
CA TYR A 139 4.77 -8.07 5.17
C TYR A 139 5.75 -8.51 4.08
N GLY A 140 6.73 -7.66 3.73
CA GLY A 140 7.72 -7.95 2.69
C GLY A 140 7.10 -8.18 1.31
N PHE A 141 7.86 -8.79 0.39
CA PHE A 141 7.46 -8.96 -1.01
C PHE A 141 6.26 -9.90 -1.25
N SER A 142 5.86 -10.69 -0.24
CA SER A 142 4.73 -11.64 -0.31
C SER A 142 3.39 -11.04 -0.74
N LEU A 143 3.21 -9.72 -0.54
CA LEU A 143 1.99 -8.98 -0.84
C LEU A 143 2.04 -8.15 -2.13
N ARG A 144 3.17 -8.14 -2.84
CA ARG A 144 3.39 -7.28 -4.02
C ARG A 144 2.30 -7.42 -5.09
N ARG A 145 1.90 -8.65 -5.42
CA ARG A 145 0.89 -8.95 -6.46
C ARG A 145 -0.53 -8.51 -6.06
N TRP A 146 -0.80 -8.37 -4.77
CA TRP A 146 -2.13 -8.06 -4.23
C TRP A 146 -2.25 -6.62 -3.75
N LEU A 147 -1.12 -5.92 -3.61
CA LEU A 147 -1.05 -4.55 -3.11
C LEU A 147 -1.95 -3.60 -3.91
N GLY A 148 -1.94 -3.72 -5.24
CA GLY A 148 -2.82 -2.91 -6.09
C GLY A 148 -4.29 -3.04 -5.70
N ARG A 149 -4.80 -4.27 -5.50
CA ARG A 149 -6.20 -4.49 -5.09
C ARG A 149 -6.47 -3.98 -3.67
N ILE A 150 -5.54 -4.22 -2.75
CA ILE A 150 -5.65 -3.80 -1.35
C ILE A 150 -5.72 -2.27 -1.22
N ILE A 151 -5.07 -1.54 -2.12
CA ILE A 151 -5.02 -0.08 -2.15
C ILE A 151 -6.14 0.52 -3.00
N HIS A 152 -6.56 -0.13 -4.08
CA HIS A 152 -7.66 0.38 -4.90
C HIS A 152 -9.01 0.35 -4.20
N VAL A 153 -9.29 -0.66 -3.37
CA VAL A 153 -10.54 -0.75 -2.59
C VAL A 153 -10.75 0.47 -1.67
N PRO A 154 -9.80 0.89 -0.83
CA PRO A 154 -9.96 2.10 -0.04
C PRO A 154 -10.01 3.36 -0.90
N LEU A 155 -9.21 3.46 -1.97
CA LEU A 155 -9.21 4.63 -2.85
C LEU A 155 -10.50 4.76 -3.67
N SER A 156 -11.25 3.68 -3.91
CA SER A 156 -12.49 3.72 -4.70
C SER A 156 -13.53 4.64 -4.08
N LEU A 157 -13.59 4.73 -2.75
CA LEU A 157 -14.49 5.66 -2.06
C LEU A 157 -14.21 7.11 -2.47
N ASN A 158 -12.95 7.49 -2.57
CA ASN A 158 -12.56 8.84 -2.99
C ASN A 158 -12.86 9.08 -4.46
N TYR A 159 -12.60 8.09 -5.33
CA TYR A 159 -12.98 8.20 -6.74
C TYR A 159 -14.47 8.42 -6.91
N VAL A 160 -15.30 7.63 -6.23
CA VAL A 160 -16.75 7.79 -6.29
C VAL A 160 -17.15 9.20 -5.84
N PHE A 161 -16.60 9.68 -4.72
CA PHE A 161 -16.88 11.04 -4.25
C PHE A 161 -16.49 12.13 -5.25
N MET A 162 -15.29 12.05 -5.84
CA MET A 162 -14.83 13.02 -6.85
C MET A 162 -15.69 12.97 -8.11
N LEU A 163 -16.11 11.78 -8.54
CA LEU A 163 -17.03 11.62 -9.67
C LEU A 163 -18.40 12.23 -9.37
N LEU A 164 -18.94 12.05 -8.15
CA LEU A 164 -20.20 12.68 -7.75
C LEU A 164 -20.14 14.21 -7.82
N ILE A 165 -19.00 14.82 -7.47
CA ILE A 165 -18.80 16.26 -7.62
C ILE A 165 -18.69 16.65 -9.09
N LEU A 166 -17.92 15.90 -9.89
CA LEU A 166 -17.70 16.19 -11.31
C LEU A 166 -19.02 16.13 -12.12
N PHE A 167 -19.86 15.14 -11.84
CA PHE A 167 -21.19 14.98 -12.44
C PHE A 167 -22.26 15.88 -11.80
N ARG A 168 -21.87 16.78 -10.89
CA ARG A 168 -22.75 17.74 -10.20
C ARG A 168 -23.90 17.09 -9.40
N PHE A 169 -23.75 15.83 -8.99
CA PHE A 169 -24.65 15.23 -8.00
C PHE A 169 -24.48 15.91 -6.63
N ILE A 170 -23.27 16.38 -6.33
CA ILE A 170 -22.98 17.17 -5.14
C ILE A 170 -22.66 18.60 -5.58
N PRO A 171 -23.39 19.62 -5.09
CA PRO A 171 -23.12 21.01 -5.44
C PRO A 171 -21.75 21.47 -4.94
N THR A 172 -20.94 22.05 -5.84
CA THR A 172 -19.62 22.61 -5.48
C THR A 172 -19.70 23.78 -4.50
N ASP A 173 -20.86 24.45 -4.47
CA ASP A 173 -21.12 25.61 -3.60
C ASP A 173 -21.09 25.26 -2.12
N TRP A 174 -21.36 23.99 -1.77
CA TRP A 174 -21.26 23.49 -0.40
C TRP A 174 -19.83 23.55 0.15
N PHE A 175 -18.83 23.64 -0.73
CA PHE A 175 -17.41 23.64 -0.39
C PHE A 175 -16.75 25.01 -0.54
N GLY A 176 -17.54 26.09 -0.62
CA GLY A 176 -17.02 27.46 -0.65
C GLY A 176 -15.92 27.70 -1.69
N GLY A 177 -15.98 27.03 -2.85
CA GLY A 177 -15.00 27.14 -3.93
C GLY A 177 -13.69 26.34 -3.75
N VAL A 178 -13.50 25.61 -2.64
CA VAL A 178 -12.34 24.71 -2.44
C VAL A 178 -12.30 23.62 -3.51
N LEU A 179 -13.45 22.99 -3.76
CA LEU A 179 -13.63 21.95 -4.77
C LEU A 179 -14.03 22.55 -6.12
N ASN A 180 -13.19 23.46 -6.65
CA ASN A 180 -13.34 23.92 -8.02
C ASN A 180 -13.02 22.79 -9.01
N THR A 181 -13.50 22.90 -10.25
CA THR A 181 -13.35 21.85 -11.27
C THR A 181 -11.89 21.46 -11.50
N ASP A 182 -10.99 22.45 -11.57
CA ASP A 182 -9.56 22.20 -11.74
C ASP A 182 -8.96 21.38 -10.60
N PHE A 183 -9.31 21.71 -9.35
CA PHE A 183 -8.84 20.97 -8.19
C PHE A 183 -9.39 19.55 -8.14
N VAL A 184 -10.65 19.34 -8.53
CA VAL A 184 -11.25 18.00 -8.60
C VAL A 184 -10.53 17.15 -9.65
N ILE A 185 -10.24 17.70 -10.84
CA ILE A 185 -9.48 17.00 -11.88
C ILE A 185 -8.08 16.62 -11.37
N ILE A 186 -7.36 17.57 -10.76
CA ILE A 186 -6.05 17.30 -10.17
C ILE A 186 -6.14 16.21 -9.11
N SER A 187 -7.16 16.25 -8.26
CA SER A 187 -7.38 15.26 -7.19
C SER A 187 -7.65 13.87 -7.75
N VAL A 188 -8.38 13.73 -8.85
CA VAL A 188 -8.57 12.43 -9.54
C VAL A 188 -7.24 11.89 -10.06
N VAL A 189 -6.45 12.74 -10.73
CA VAL A 189 -5.13 12.36 -11.27
C VAL A 189 -4.18 11.95 -10.14
N VAL A 190 -4.11 12.76 -9.07
CA VAL A 190 -3.28 12.45 -7.90
C VAL A 190 -3.74 11.15 -7.26
N THR A 191 -5.05 10.91 -7.14
CA THR A 191 -5.60 9.67 -6.59
C THR A 191 -5.20 8.44 -7.41
N ALA A 192 -5.04 8.57 -8.73
CA ALA A 192 -4.47 7.51 -9.57
C ALA A 192 -3.01 7.25 -9.24
N LEU A 193 -2.24 8.34 -9.06
CA LEU A 193 -0.83 8.27 -8.68
C LEU A 193 -0.62 7.77 -7.24
N LEU A 194 -1.61 7.87 -6.34
CA LEU A 194 -1.49 7.34 -4.97
C LEU A 194 -1.18 5.84 -4.97
N SER A 195 -1.75 5.08 -5.90
CA SER A 195 -1.42 3.66 -6.06
C SER A 195 0.07 3.45 -6.35
N VAL A 196 0.66 4.32 -7.18
CA VAL A 196 2.09 4.34 -7.52
C VAL A 196 2.92 4.76 -6.31
N PHE A 197 2.54 5.82 -5.58
CA PHE A 197 3.26 6.26 -4.39
C PHE A 197 3.28 5.20 -3.29
N SER A 198 2.16 4.51 -3.06
CA SER A 198 2.13 3.40 -2.12
C SER A 198 2.94 2.20 -2.59
N LEU A 199 3.01 1.93 -3.90
CA LEU A 199 3.91 0.91 -4.45
C LEU A 199 5.38 1.29 -4.21
N VAL A 200 5.76 2.55 -4.44
CA VAL A 200 7.11 3.04 -4.16
C VAL A 200 7.44 2.87 -2.68
N GLY A 201 6.57 3.37 -1.80
CA GLY A 201 6.71 3.19 -0.35
C GLY A 201 6.87 1.72 0.02
N PHE A 202 6.04 0.85 -0.52
CA PHE A 202 6.11 -0.60 -0.29
C PHE A 202 7.45 -1.21 -0.69
N HIS A 203 8.01 -0.84 -1.85
CA HIS A 203 9.32 -1.35 -2.27
C HIS A 203 10.43 -0.89 -1.31
N VAL A 204 10.40 0.36 -0.86
CA VAL A 204 11.36 0.89 0.13
C VAL A 204 11.22 0.15 1.47
N GLY A 205 9.99 -0.05 1.94
CA GLY A 205 9.73 -0.75 3.20
C GLY A 205 10.13 -2.22 3.15
N ALA A 206 9.81 -2.91 2.06
CA ALA A 206 10.17 -4.32 1.85
C ALA A 206 11.68 -4.52 1.78
N ARG A 207 12.42 -3.60 1.14
CA ARG A 207 13.90 -3.60 1.14
C ARG A 207 14.47 -3.34 2.53
N SER A 208 13.90 -2.42 3.31
CA SER A 208 14.36 -2.17 4.68
C SER A 208 14.21 -3.42 5.58
N LYS A 209 13.15 -4.21 5.39
CA LYS A 209 12.95 -5.47 6.11
C LYS A 209 14.03 -6.51 5.76
N SER A 210 14.51 -6.56 4.51
CA SER A 210 15.55 -7.51 4.11
C SER A 210 16.93 -7.15 4.67
N VAL A 211 17.25 -5.86 4.81
CA VAL A 211 18.55 -5.39 5.33
C VAL A 211 18.70 -5.61 6.83
N ARG A 212 17.60 -5.69 7.59
CA ARG A 212 17.66 -5.88 9.06
C ARG A 212 17.86 -7.34 9.50
N LYS A 213 18.05 -8.25 8.55
CA LYS A 213 18.39 -9.66 8.80
C LYS A 213 19.88 -9.97 8.60
N ASP A 214 20.67 -8.97 8.17
CA ASP A 214 22.13 -8.99 8.19
C ASP A 214 22.65 -8.44 9.52
#